data_AF-A0A8H2ZTT8-F1
#
_entry.id   AF-A0A8H2ZTT8-F1
#
_cell.length_a   1.000
_cell.length_b   1.000
_cell.length_c   1.000
_cell.angle_alpha   90.00
_cell.angle_beta   90.00
_cell.angle_gamma   90.00
#
_symmetry.space_group_name_H-M   'P 1'
#
loop_
_entity.id
_entity.type
_entity.pdbx_description
1 polymer ?
#
loop_
_entity_poly.entity_id
_entity_poly.type
_entity_poly.pdbx_seq_one_letter_code
_entity_poly.pdbx_strand_id
1 'polypeptide(L)'
;MPSNPSLKSSKQYHTYQTQAIYKPFSEITHTSLHHALTEHKLSLPEPDISHIMKAYNSLTMFPDVTSGLENLAKDTQIIAYVFSNGTHEMLSESVNKSPELSGYAQLFKELITVDEVECYKPHPRVYEHLVRKVRGDVCRDDCGE
;
A
#
# COMPACT_ATOMS: atom_id res chain seq x y z
N MET A 1 10.35 -53.44 -9.25
CA MET A 1 9.89 -52.15 -9.82
C MET A 1 8.93 -51.51 -8.82
N PRO A 2 9.41 -50.67 -7.88
CA PRO A 2 8.53 -50.01 -6.93
C PRO A 2 7.92 -48.77 -7.58
N SER A 3 6.59 -48.74 -7.59
CA SER A 3 5.73 -47.60 -7.95
C SER A 3 5.95 -46.44 -6.98
N ASN A 4 6.34 -45.29 -7.50
CA ASN A 4 6.49 -44.03 -6.77
C ASN A 4 5.18 -43.21 -6.89
N PRO A 5 4.41 -42.99 -5.81
CA PRO A 5 3.27 -42.10 -5.87
C PRO A 5 3.72 -40.66 -5.63
N SER A 6 3.59 -39.84 -6.67
CA SER A 6 3.73 -38.39 -6.66
C SER A 6 2.82 -37.77 -5.57
N LEU A 7 3.41 -37.26 -4.49
CA LEU A 7 2.72 -36.37 -3.56
C LEU A 7 2.54 -35.00 -4.21
N LYS A 8 1.37 -34.79 -4.82
CA LYS A 8 0.83 -33.45 -5.01
C LYS A 8 0.38 -32.92 -3.65
N SER A 9 1.02 -31.85 -3.18
CA SER A 9 0.45 -31.01 -2.12
C SER A 9 0.59 -29.56 -2.54
N SER A 10 -0.19 -29.15 -3.54
CA SER A 10 -0.50 -27.73 -3.75
C SER A 10 -1.31 -27.25 -2.55
N LYS A 11 -0.67 -26.51 -1.65
CA LYS A 11 -1.38 -25.79 -0.58
C LYS A 11 -2.35 -24.82 -1.24
N GLN A 12 -3.63 -25.15 -1.16
CA GLN A 12 -4.72 -24.30 -1.62
C GLN A 12 -4.91 -23.20 -0.57
N TYR A 13 -4.27 -22.05 -0.78
CA TYR A 13 -4.48 -20.86 0.02
C TYR A 13 -5.94 -20.43 -0.15
N HIS A 14 -6.77 -20.78 0.82
CA HIS A 14 -8.14 -20.29 0.91
C HIS A 14 -8.07 -18.83 1.36
N THR A 15 -8.02 -17.91 0.40
CA THR A 15 -8.14 -16.47 0.68
C THR A 15 -9.60 -16.21 1.03
N TYR A 16 -9.95 -16.20 2.31
CA TYR A 16 -11.26 -15.77 2.79
C TYR A 16 -11.36 -14.24 2.69
N GLN A 17 -11.47 -13.70 1.47
CA GLN A 17 -12.24 -12.48 1.30
C GLN A 17 -13.70 -12.94 1.24
N THR A 18 -14.36 -13.01 2.41
CA THR A 18 -15.81 -13.06 2.44
C THR A 18 -16.32 -11.95 1.54
N GLN A 19 -17.23 -12.27 0.61
CA GLN A 19 -17.76 -11.42 -0.47
C GLN A 19 -18.10 -9.98 -0.04
N ALA A 20 -17.07 -9.17 0.18
CA ALA A 20 -17.18 -7.78 0.53
C ALA A 20 -17.03 -7.03 -0.77
N ILE A 21 -18.07 -6.27 -1.13
CA ILE A 21 -17.98 -5.29 -2.20
C ILE A 21 -16.81 -4.38 -1.85
N TYR A 22 -15.88 -4.23 -2.80
CA TYR A 22 -14.74 -3.33 -2.62
C TYR A 22 -15.26 -1.93 -2.30
N LYS A 23 -14.67 -1.32 -1.28
CA LYS A 23 -14.84 0.08 -0.93
C LYS A 23 -13.44 0.70 -0.85
N PRO A 24 -13.24 1.97 -1.24
CA PRO A 24 -11.95 2.64 -1.11
C PRO A 24 -11.44 2.65 0.33
N PHE A 25 -10.12 2.64 0.51
CA PHE A 25 -9.53 2.57 1.86
C PHE A 25 -9.86 3.79 2.74
N SER A 26 -10.11 4.95 2.12
CA SER A 26 -10.60 6.15 2.81
C SER A 26 -11.96 5.92 3.46
N GLU A 27 -12.88 5.24 2.76
CA GLU A 27 -14.20 4.90 3.29
C GLU A 27 -14.11 3.86 4.41
N ILE A 28 -13.22 2.87 4.27
CA ILE A 28 -12.96 1.88 5.33
C ILE A 28 -12.41 2.57 6.57
N THR A 29 -11.45 3.49 6.40
CA THR A 29 -10.85 4.25 7.50
C THR A 29 -11.89 5.11 8.21
N HIS A 30 -12.72 5.83 7.44
CA HIS A 30 -13.82 6.63 7.99
C HIS A 30 -14.83 5.77 8.76
N THR A 31 -15.26 4.65 8.18
CA THR A 31 -16.20 3.73 8.82
C THR A 31 -15.61 3.12 10.10
N SER A 32 -14.31 2.78 10.09
CA SER A 32 -13.61 2.23 11.25
C SER A 32 -13.50 3.25 12.39
N LEU A 33 -13.29 4.54 12.07
CA LEU A 33 -13.30 5.61 13.07
C LEU A 33 -14.69 5.75 13.72
N HIS A 34 -15.75 5.79 12.92
CA HIS A 34 -17.13 5.82 13.44
C HIS A 34 -17.46 4.60 14.31
N HIS A 35 -17.02 3.42 13.90
CA HIS A 35 -17.19 2.20 14.67
C HIS A 35 -16.49 2.30 16.04
N ALA A 36 -15.23 2.71 16.07
CA ALA A 36 -14.47 2.87 17.30
C ALA A 36 -15.11 3.91 18.24
N LEU A 37 -15.56 5.05 17.72
CA LEU A 37 -16.27 6.06 18.51
C LEU A 37 -17.56 5.48 19.13
N THR A 38 -18.33 4.74 18.35
CA THR A 38 -19.58 4.10 18.80
C THR A 38 -19.31 3.06 19.90
N GLU A 39 -18.29 2.22 19.72
CA GLU A 39 -17.89 1.21 20.72
C GLU A 39 -17.52 1.86 22.06
N HIS A 40 -16.82 3.00 22.01
CA HIS A 40 -16.46 3.78 23.20
C HIS A 40 -17.56 4.73 23.69
N LYS A 41 -18.75 4.71 23.09
CA LYS A 41 -19.88 5.61 23.42
C LYS A 41 -19.51 7.10 23.33
N LEU A 42 -18.61 7.42 22.40
CA LEU A 42 -18.21 8.78 22.07
C LEU A 42 -18.94 9.23 20.81
N SER A 43 -19.20 10.53 20.72
CA SER A 43 -19.73 11.16 19.51
C SER A 43 -18.90 12.40 19.23
N LEU A 44 -18.42 12.53 18.01
CA LEU A 44 -17.75 13.74 17.53
C LEU A 44 -18.61 14.40 16.45
N PRO A 45 -18.63 15.74 16.39
CA PRO A 45 -19.26 16.44 15.28
C PRO A 45 -18.45 16.20 13.99
N GLU A 46 -19.11 16.25 12.83
CA GLU A 46 -18.45 15.95 11.55
C GLU A 46 -17.21 16.80 11.20
N PRO A 47 -17.09 18.07 11.63
CA PRO A 47 -15.85 18.82 11.46
C PRO A 47 -14.65 18.17 12.15
N ASP A 48 -14.84 17.57 13.32
CA ASP A 48 -13.76 16.91 14.09
C ASP A 48 -13.40 15.56 13.46
N ILE A 49 -14.39 14.79 12.98
CA ILE A 49 -14.16 13.58 12.19
C ILE A 49 -13.34 13.90 10.95
N SER A 50 -13.75 14.94 10.20
CA SER A 50 -13.04 15.41 9.01
C SER A 50 -11.61 15.84 9.34
N HIS A 51 -11.41 16.49 10.49
CA HIS A 51 -10.08 16.88 10.96
C HIS A 51 -9.19 15.67 11.24
N ILE A 52 -9.71 14.64 11.92
CA ILE A 52 -9.00 13.38 12.19
C ILE A 52 -8.66 12.66 10.88
N MET A 53 -9.62 12.55 9.96
CA MET A 53 -9.41 11.93 8.65
C MET A 53 -8.33 12.65 7.85
N LYS A 54 -8.29 13.99 7.92
CA LYS A 54 -7.23 14.78 7.28
C LYS A 54 -5.86 14.55 7.92
N ALA A 55 -5.80 14.47 9.25
CA ALA A 55 -4.56 14.16 9.97
C ALA A 55 -4.02 12.76 9.61
N TYR A 56 -4.90 11.81 9.36
CA TYR A 56 -4.54 10.46 8.90
C TYR A 56 -3.85 10.47 7.52
N ASN A 57 -4.15 11.46 6.67
CA ASN A 57 -3.50 11.62 5.36
C ASN A 57 -2.14 12.32 5.44
N SER A 58 -1.69 12.72 6.64
CA SER A 58 -0.41 13.42 6.84
C SER A 58 0.32 12.91 8.08
N LEU A 59 0.47 11.58 8.17
CA LEU A 59 1.17 10.95 9.28
C LEU A 59 2.65 11.34 9.32
N THR A 60 3.15 11.51 10.54
CA THR A 60 4.57 11.72 10.84
C THR A 60 5.35 10.44 10.54
N MET A 61 6.57 10.57 10.05
CA MET A 61 7.44 9.42 9.80
C MET A 61 7.93 8.84 11.12
N PHE A 62 8.30 7.56 11.11
CA PHE A 62 9.06 7.01 12.23
C PHE A 62 10.49 7.60 12.23
N PRO A 63 11.11 7.79 13.40
CA PRO A 63 12.40 8.47 13.51
C PRO A 63 13.54 7.84 12.70
N ASP A 64 13.47 6.53 12.44
CA ASP A 64 14.46 5.76 11.69
C ASP A 64 14.31 5.87 10.16
N VAL A 65 13.11 6.23 9.67
CA VAL A 65 12.80 6.31 8.23
C VAL A 65 13.70 7.30 7.51
N THR A 66 13.98 8.47 8.11
CA THR A 66 14.84 9.50 7.53
C THR A 66 16.20 8.94 7.13
N SER A 67 16.86 8.20 8.03
CA SER A 67 18.17 7.60 7.75
C SER A 67 18.11 6.55 6.63
N GLY A 68 17.02 5.78 6.55
CA GLY A 68 16.78 4.81 5.48
C GLY A 68 16.58 5.47 4.13
N LEU A 69 15.77 6.52 4.04
CA LEU A 69 15.52 7.27 2.82
C LEU A 69 16.77 8.01 2.33
N GLU A 70 17.58 8.57 3.23
CA GLU A 70 18.86 9.20 2.88
C GLU A 70 19.87 8.20 2.32
N ASN A 71 19.92 6.98 2.86
CA ASN A 71 20.78 5.93 2.32
C ASN A 71 20.28 5.44 0.97
N LEU A 72 18.97 5.28 0.82
CA LEU A 72 18.34 4.92 -0.44
C LEU A 72 18.59 5.99 -1.52
N ALA A 73 18.55 7.27 -1.17
CA ALA A 73 18.81 8.37 -2.11
C ALA A 73 20.27 8.42 -2.61
N LYS A 74 21.21 7.80 -1.90
CA LYS A 74 22.62 7.71 -2.31
C LYS A 74 22.88 6.54 -3.27
N ASP A 75 21.99 5.55 -3.30
CA ASP A 75 22.12 4.36 -4.13
C ASP A 75 21.32 4.50 -5.43
N THR A 76 22.01 4.81 -6.53
CA THR A 76 21.39 4.99 -7.84
C THR A 76 20.99 3.68 -8.52
N GLN A 77 21.36 2.53 -7.96
CA GLN A 77 21.01 1.21 -8.50
C GLN A 77 19.63 0.75 -8.02
N ILE A 78 19.09 1.37 -6.98
CA ILE A 78 17.79 1.00 -6.40
C ILE A 78 16.70 1.94 -6.92
N ILE A 79 15.68 1.36 -7.53
CA ILE A 79 14.47 2.08 -7.93
C ILE A 79 13.43 1.90 -6.81
N ALA A 80 13.11 2.99 -6.12
CA ALA A 80 12.19 2.98 -4.99
C ALA A 80 10.74 3.17 -5.44
N TYR A 81 9.82 2.42 -4.83
CA TYR A 81 8.37 2.53 -5.02
C TYR A 81 7.69 2.53 -3.66
N VAL A 82 6.57 3.26 -3.53
CA VAL A 82 5.65 3.08 -2.40
C VAL A 82 4.52 2.16 -2.84
N PHE A 83 4.22 1.14 -2.05
CA PHE A 83 3.10 0.25 -2.30
C PHE A 83 2.18 0.20 -1.09
N SER A 84 0.92 0.60 -1.22
CA SER A 84 0.01 0.71 -0.06
C SER A 84 -1.44 0.35 -0.35
N ASN A 85 -2.19 0.01 0.69
CA ASN A 85 -3.64 -0.17 0.63
C ASN A 85 -4.41 1.16 0.50
N GLY A 86 -3.79 2.29 0.88
CA GLY A 86 -4.42 3.61 0.79
C GLY A 86 -4.75 4.00 -0.64
N THR A 87 -5.74 4.88 -0.82
CA THR A 87 -6.09 5.42 -2.15
C THR A 87 -4.97 6.31 -2.68
N HIS A 88 -5.00 6.61 -3.99
CA HIS A 88 -4.00 7.50 -4.59
C HIS A 88 -3.98 8.88 -3.92
N GLU A 89 -5.15 9.43 -3.57
CA GLU A 89 -5.26 10.69 -2.85
C GLU A 89 -4.59 10.62 -1.47
N MET A 90 -4.89 9.59 -0.66
CA MET A 90 -4.28 9.43 0.67
C MET A 90 -2.75 9.36 0.60
N LEU A 91 -2.21 8.60 -0.35
CA LEU A 91 -0.77 8.44 -0.53
C LEU A 91 -0.13 9.73 -1.04
N SER A 92 -0.73 10.37 -2.03
CA SER A 92 -0.24 11.63 -2.59
C SER A 92 -0.22 12.72 -1.53
N GLU A 93 -1.25 12.81 -0.68
CA GLU A 93 -1.25 13.74 0.44
C GLU A 93 -0.16 13.40 1.47
N SER A 94 -0.01 12.13 1.81
CA SER A 94 0.99 11.69 2.79
C SER A 94 2.41 12.00 2.31
N VAL A 95 2.71 11.72 1.03
CA VAL A 95 4.03 11.94 0.46
C VAL A 95 4.30 13.42 0.21
N ASN A 96 3.34 14.16 -0.36
CA ASN A 96 3.59 15.53 -0.80
C ASN A 96 3.33 16.60 0.26
N LYS A 97 2.45 16.35 1.23
CA LYS A 97 2.05 17.34 2.25
C LYS A 97 2.66 17.08 3.62
N SER A 98 3.14 15.87 3.90
CA SER A 98 3.89 15.61 5.13
C SER A 98 5.19 16.43 5.11
N PRO A 99 5.45 17.29 6.12
CA PRO A 99 6.66 18.10 6.18
C PRO A 99 7.95 17.27 6.10
N GLU A 100 7.90 16.05 6.62
CA GLU A 100 9.07 15.19 6.72
C GLU A 100 9.27 14.34 5.44
N LEU A 101 8.20 13.88 4.81
CA LEU A 101 8.27 12.99 3.64
C LEU A 101 8.32 13.75 2.30
N SER A 102 7.83 14.99 2.26
CA SER A 102 7.75 15.79 1.03
C SER A 102 9.11 16.09 0.41
N GLY A 103 10.18 16.19 1.21
CA GLY A 103 11.56 16.27 0.72
C GLY A 103 12.05 15.02 -0.02
N TYR A 104 11.41 13.87 0.21
CA TYR A 104 11.73 12.59 -0.42
C TYR A 104 10.72 12.18 -1.50
N ALA A 105 9.74 13.02 -1.84
CA ALA A 105 8.70 12.66 -2.82
C ALA A 105 9.30 12.22 -4.17
N GLN A 106 10.40 12.86 -4.60
CA GLN A 106 11.11 12.56 -5.85
C GLN A 106 11.97 11.29 -5.78
N LEU A 107 12.19 10.74 -4.59
CA LEU A 107 12.94 9.48 -4.42
C LEU A 107 12.12 8.30 -4.93
N PHE A 108 10.80 8.36 -4.80
CA PHE A 108 9.90 7.30 -5.22
C PHE A 108 9.53 7.50 -6.68
N LYS A 109 9.82 6.49 -7.51
CA LYS A 109 9.46 6.50 -8.92
C LYS A 109 7.94 6.54 -9.12
N GLU A 110 7.20 5.79 -8.32
CA GLU A 110 5.75 5.78 -8.36
C GLU A 110 5.14 5.38 -7.01
N LEU A 111 3.94 5.92 -6.75
CA LEU A 111 3.07 5.53 -5.65
C LEU A 111 2.02 4.53 -6.17
N ILE A 112 2.22 3.25 -5.87
CA ILE A 112 1.37 2.16 -6.34
C ILE A 112 0.32 1.85 -5.26
N THR A 113 -0.96 1.95 -5.64
CA THR A 113 -2.10 1.67 -4.77
C THR A 113 -2.79 0.38 -5.18
N VAL A 114 -3.36 -0.33 -4.19
CA VAL A 114 -4.22 -1.49 -4.45
C VAL A 114 -5.61 -1.12 -4.98
N ASP A 115 -5.97 0.17 -4.90
CA ASP A 115 -7.27 0.70 -5.36
C ASP A 115 -7.51 0.39 -6.85
N GLU A 116 -6.45 0.41 -7.66
CA GLU A 116 -6.47 0.04 -9.09
C GLU A 116 -6.94 -1.39 -9.37
N VAL A 117 -6.87 -2.28 -8.37
CA VAL A 117 -7.28 -3.67 -8.48
C VAL A 117 -8.36 -4.07 -7.51
N GLU A 118 -9.00 -3.11 -6.83
CA GLU A 118 -10.20 -3.32 -6.00
C GLU A 118 -10.08 -4.53 -5.05
N CYS A 119 -8.92 -4.70 -4.44
CA CYS A 119 -8.69 -5.69 -3.39
C CYS A 119 -7.56 -5.24 -2.48
N TYR A 120 -7.55 -5.72 -1.25
CA TYR A 120 -6.54 -5.35 -0.27
C TYR A 120 -5.42 -6.37 -0.17
N LYS A 121 -4.24 -5.92 0.26
CA LYS A 121 -3.23 -6.83 0.83
C LYS A 121 -3.86 -7.65 1.96
N PRO A 122 -3.53 -8.95 2.10
CA PRO A 122 -2.49 -9.69 1.38
C PRO A 122 -2.98 -10.45 0.13
N HIS A 123 -4.04 -10.00 -0.56
CA HIS A 123 -4.58 -10.71 -1.72
C HIS A 123 -3.56 -10.82 -2.88
N PRO A 124 -3.30 -12.00 -3.47
CA PRO A 124 -2.25 -12.19 -4.49
C PRO A 124 -2.30 -11.20 -5.67
N ARG A 125 -3.51 -10.89 -6.15
CA ARG A 125 -3.76 -9.93 -7.25
C ARG A 125 -3.10 -8.56 -7.04
N VAL A 126 -2.97 -8.08 -5.80
CA VAL A 126 -2.32 -6.78 -5.52
C VAL A 126 -0.81 -6.83 -5.76
N TYR A 127 -0.17 -7.99 -5.53
CA TYR A 127 1.26 -8.17 -5.75
C TYR A 127 1.55 -8.46 -7.23
N GLU A 128 0.66 -9.18 -7.92
CA GLU A 128 0.71 -9.32 -9.38
C GLU A 128 0.60 -7.96 -10.07
N HIS A 129 -0.26 -7.07 -9.56
CA HIS A 129 -0.36 -5.69 -10.01
C HIS A 129 0.93 -4.91 -9.78
N LEU A 130 1.50 -4.96 -8.57
CA LEU A 130 2.80 -4.35 -8.26
C LEU A 130 3.89 -4.82 -9.26
N VAL A 131 4.01 -6.12 -9.47
CA VAL A 131 5.01 -6.69 -10.40
C VAL A 131 4.78 -6.20 -11.83
N ARG A 132 3.53 -6.09 -12.29
CA ARG A 132 3.22 -5.55 -13.63
C ARG A 132 3.61 -4.09 -13.77
N LYS A 133 3.34 -3.25 -12.77
CA LYS A 133 3.72 -1.82 -12.78
C LYS A 133 5.25 -1.68 -12.83
N VAL A 134 5.96 -2.36 -11.92
CA VAL A 134 7.42 -2.31 -11.85
C VAL A 134 8.09 -2.88 -13.10
N ARG A 135 7.61 -4.01 -13.65
CA ARG A 135 8.18 -4.64 -14.86
C ARG A 135 7.81 -3.94 -16.16
N GLY A 136 6.64 -3.30 -16.22
CA GLY A 136 6.26 -2.46 -17.35
C GLY A 136 7.28 -1.34 -17.59
N ASP A 137 8.02 -0.97 -16.54
CA ASP A 137 9.10 0.01 -16.60
C ASP A 137 10.51 -0.57 -16.79
N VAL A 138 10.68 -1.90 -16.70
CA VAL A 138 11.96 -2.52 -17.05
C VAL A 138 12.01 -2.54 -18.56
N CYS A 139 12.59 -1.50 -19.16
CA CYS A 139 13.05 -1.56 -20.54
C CYS A 139 13.81 -2.88 -20.71
N ARG A 140 13.40 -3.68 -21.70
CA ARG A 140 14.12 -4.89 -22.10
C ARG A 140 15.41 -4.47 -22.82
N ASP A 141 16.32 -3.84 -22.10
CA ASP A 141 17.69 -3.63 -22.55
C ASP A 141 18.50 -4.78 -21.98
N ASP A 142 18.29 -5.99 -22.52
CA ASP A 142 19.20 -7.15 -22.38
C ASP A 142 18.66 -8.31 -23.23
N CYS A 143 18.97 -8.25 -24.53
CA CYS A 143 19.22 -9.43 -25.36
C CYS A 143 20.01 -8.96 -26.59
N GLY A 144 21.25 -8.56 -26.36
CA GLY A 144 22.28 -8.54 -27.37
C GLY A 144 23.23 -9.69 -27.10
N GLU A 145 23.15 -10.73 -27.94
CA GLU A 145 24.27 -11.54 -28.46
C GLU A 145 23.77 -12.35 -29.66
#